data_AF-A0A413E349-F1
#
_entry.id   AF-A0A413E349-F1
#
_cell.length_a   1.000
_cell.length_b   1.000
_cell.length_c   1.000
_cell.angle_alpha   90.00
_cell.angle_beta   90.00
_cell.angle_gamma   90.00
#
_symmetry.space_group_name_H-M   'P 1'
#
loop_
_entity.id
_entity.type
_entity.pdbx_description
1 polymer ?
#
loop_
_entity_poly.entity_id
_entity_poly.type
_entity_poly.pdbx_seq_one_letter_code
_entity_poly.pdbx_strand_id
1 'polypeptide(L)'
;MQTKQLIFSLIAITAILFVSCSERQSATGTEVSGTQIFTFSLATEGDVQTRAAAPTVTGYKLQYFLQVLNADGNAIEASSDNNETGTFSVELPAGVAYTCLFWAHYIPDAGGENEFFDTTDLKAVTLKKHLTHADQCQAFCATASITVGQASGVHSIVLRRAVAQVNIKSNEKMEKYSKLTVSYTNVPNTFNVSDNTVSSAGSVTDPSAFEVTDFTANAGADGRFTYQSVYSFASADGAGSMLSLEIDTYNSANPGTPLQSVTIDHVPTKKNYKTNVVISFNPATLTHTYTCDFADWDADIDVSVWDGQTPAADANAKFGDASKNGDSAETAYVISGASDLAQLAANVNSGISYENKYFKQTVNIHLNNHDWMPIGTTTNPLRANYDGGGYEIIDLKANVTQQNENSGLFGYADGNIVIKNIHVSGDVKSKYKAGGICGGMSKYEATTTGVISGCSFKGSVEASYAGGGICGEAEGKTIIVSCANYGTVICAYQGGGIVGIASTATGAVIAGCYNAGNINEGYSSATSGGIVGASGTAIGCYNTGVVDGARIKSLADNTTNCFTAVLYGESQNGTTVFGGSAWPAYNTAGSSWFVADAPDGSYTYDTNSKTFSDCKFWKTGGRWNDTAPVYPKLWWEQ
;
A
#
# COMPACT_ATOMS: atom_id res chain seq x y z
N MET A 1 43.15 -73.51 -17.27
CA MET A 1 44.09 -73.31 -16.15
C MET A 1 43.86 -71.92 -15.60
N GLN A 2 43.64 -71.64 -14.31
CA GLN A 2 43.27 -72.45 -13.13
C GLN A 2 42.21 -71.61 -12.39
N THR A 3 40.97 -72.07 -12.16
CA THR A 3 40.50 -72.90 -11.03
C THR A 3 40.88 -72.44 -9.61
N LYS A 4 39.84 -72.06 -8.83
CA LYS A 4 39.66 -72.29 -7.37
C LYS A 4 40.44 -71.36 -6.40
N GLN A 5 39.96 -71.02 -5.19
CA GLN A 5 38.74 -71.39 -4.42
C GLN A 5 38.50 -70.41 -3.22
N LEU A 6 37.22 -70.14 -2.85
CA LEU A 6 36.71 -69.87 -1.45
C LEU A 6 37.27 -68.62 -0.69
N ILE A 7 36.69 -67.98 0.34
CA ILE A 7 35.38 -67.90 1.07
C ILE A 7 35.41 -66.51 1.83
N PHE A 8 34.40 -65.83 2.40
CA PHE A 8 32.92 -65.88 2.57
C PHE A 8 32.27 -64.68 1.82
N SER A 9 30.96 -64.40 1.70
CA SER A 9 29.66 -64.86 2.28
C SER A 9 29.07 -64.03 3.45
N LEU A 10 27.97 -63.31 3.16
CA LEU A 10 26.86 -62.71 3.97
C LEU A 10 26.34 -61.52 3.10
N ILE A 11 25.06 -61.25 2.80
CA ILE A 11 23.70 -61.83 3.00
C ILE A 11 22.91 -61.37 1.72
N ALA A 12 22.22 -62.20 0.92
CA ALA A 12 20.96 -62.94 1.15
C ALA A 12 19.71 -62.02 1.33
N ILE A 13 18.50 -62.28 0.82
CA ILE A 13 17.99 -63.32 -0.10
C ILE A 13 16.73 -62.80 -0.83
N THR A 14 16.69 -63.01 -2.16
CA THR A 14 15.60 -63.50 -3.04
C THR A 14 14.12 -63.02 -2.92
N ALA A 15 13.48 -62.79 -4.06
CA ALA A 15 12.04 -62.50 -4.23
C ALA A 15 11.16 -63.76 -4.39
N ILE A 16 9.80 -63.62 -4.46
CA ILE A 16 8.88 -64.33 -5.38
C ILE A 16 7.37 -64.05 -5.07
N LEU A 17 6.60 -63.64 -6.10
CA LEU A 17 5.13 -63.75 -6.32
C LEU A 17 4.15 -63.25 -5.22
N PHE A 18 2.89 -62.85 -5.51
CA PHE A 18 1.91 -63.33 -6.50
C PHE A 18 1.15 -62.24 -7.27
N VAL A 19 0.48 -62.68 -8.34
CA VAL A 19 -0.57 -61.94 -9.06
C VAL A 19 -1.94 -62.49 -8.68
N SER A 20 -2.92 -61.62 -8.45
CA SER A 20 -4.35 -61.96 -8.53
C SER A 20 -5.15 -60.76 -9.06
N CYS A 21 -6.15 -61.04 -9.90
CA CYS A 21 -7.13 -60.05 -10.34
C CYS A 21 -8.42 -60.21 -9.54
N SER A 22 -9.06 -59.10 -9.21
CA SER A 22 -10.48 -59.05 -8.80
C SER A 22 -11.09 -57.73 -9.25
N GLU A 23 -12.19 -57.78 -10.00
CA GLU A 23 -12.93 -56.59 -10.41
C GLU A 23 -13.78 -56.02 -9.27
N ARG A 24 -14.15 -54.73 -9.42
CA ARG A 24 -15.31 -54.07 -8.77
C ARG A 24 -15.49 -54.22 -7.25
N GLN A 25 -15.20 -53.15 -6.52
CA GLN A 25 -16.32 -52.37 -5.95
C GLN A 25 -15.91 -50.91 -5.70
N SER A 26 -16.90 -50.00 -5.65
CA SER A 26 -16.70 -48.60 -5.30
C SER A 26 -16.76 -48.41 -3.79
N ALA A 27 -15.72 -47.82 -3.20
CA ALA A 27 -15.75 -47.30 -1.83
C ALA A 27 -15.22 -45.86 -1.82
N THR A 28 -15.88 -45.00 -1.06
CA THR A 28 -15.54 -43.58 -0.91
C THR A 28 -14.44 -43.37 0.13
N GLY A 29 -13.57 -42.39 -0.09
CA GLY A 29 -12.59 -41.94 0.90
C GLY A 29 -11.22 -42.60 0.73
N THR A 30 -10.35 -41.98 -0.07
CA THR A 30 -8.92 -42.28 -0.08
C THR A 30 -8.22 -41.23 0.78
N GLU A 31 -7.76 -41.60 1.96
CA GLU A 31 -6.81 -40.78 2.71
C GLU A 31 -5.53 -40.65 1.88
N VAL A 32 -5.01 -39.43 1.72
CA VAL A 32 -3.78 -39.18 0.96
C VAL A 32 -2.59 -39.52 1.85
N SER A 33 -2.31 -40.81 2.02
CA SER A 33 -1.19 -41.31 2.80
C SER A 33 0.13 -41.11 2.04
N GLY A 34 0.69 -39.91 2.21
CA GLY A 34 1.98 -39.52 1.67
C GLY A 34 2.46 -38.22 2.31
N THR A 35 3.76 -38.01 2.33
CA THR A 35 4.42 -36.77 2.77
C THR A 35 4.90 -35.97 1.56
N GLN A 36 4.97 -34.65 1.68
CA GLN A 36 5.61 -33.75 0.71
C GLN A 36 6.73 -32.98 1.41
N ILE A 37 7.89 -32.88 0.73
CA ILE A 37 9.00 -32.03 1.16
C ILE A 37 8.80 -30.63 0.59
N PHE A 38 8.77 -29.62 1.46
CA PHE A 38 8.76 -28.20 1.12
C PHE A 38 10.15 -27.62 1.40
N THR A 39 10.75 -26.97 0.40
CA THR A 39 12.02 -26.26 0.57
C THR A 39 11.78 -24.76 0.53
N PHE A 40 12.23 -24.06 1.58
CA PHE A 40 12.18 -22.61 1.69
C PHE A 40 13.58 -22.01 1.55
N SER A 41 13.69 -20.90 0.82
CA SER A 41 14.90 -20.09 0.71
C SER A 41 14.58 -18.68 1.18
N LEU A 42 15.12 -18.30 2.33
CA LEU A 42 14.89 -17.01 2.97
C LEU A 42 15.94 -16.01 2.47
N ALA A 43 15.50 -14.78 2.23
CA ALA A 43 16.34 -13.61 1.95
C ALA A 43 15.90 -12.45 2.84
N THR A 44 16.82 -11.57 3.22
CA THR A 44 16.42 -10.35 3.95
C THR A 44 16.11 -9.21 2.98
N GLU A 45 15.34 -8.24 3.48
CA GLU A 45 15.00 -7.00 2.78
C GLU A 45 16.27 -6.16 2.49
N GLY A 46 16.84 -6.46 1.32
CA GLY A 46 18.10 -5.94 0.76
C GLY A 46 18.62 -6.86 -0.37
N ASP A 47 18.69 -8.17 -0.10
CA ASP A 47 19.38 -9.15 -0.94
C ASP A 47 18.74 -9.36 -2.34
N VAL A 48 17.47 -8.99 -2.51
CA VAL A 48 16.65 -9.28 -3.71
C VAL A 48 16.53 -8.09 -4.68
N GLN A 49 16.59 -6.84 -4.19
CA GLN A 49 16.20 -5.65 -4.98
C GLN A 49 17.38 -4.82 -5.54
N THR A 50 18.49 -4.65 -4.82
CA THR A 50 19.51 -3.61 -5.18
C THR A 50 20.96 -4.07 -5.24
N ARG A 51 21.27 -5.34 -4.94
CA ARG A 51 22.65 -5.86 -4.81
C ARG A 51 23.46 -5.25 -3.65
N ALA A 52 22.82 -4.44 -2.80
CA ALA A 52 23.27 -4.20 -1.44
C ALA A 52 22.90 -5.44 -0.60
N ALA A 53 23.89 -6.08 0.00
CA ALA A 53 23.64 -7.22 0.90
C ALA A 53 22.86 -6.78 2.15
N ALA A 54 22.25 -7.75 2.84
CA ALA A 54 21.80 -7.62 4.23
C ALA A 54 22.74 -6.70 5.04
N PRO A 55 22.25 -5.64 5.72
CA PRO A 55 23.12 -4.62 6.31
C PRO A 55 24.13 -5.19 7.32
N THR A 56 25.40 -5.26 6.91
CA THR A 56 26.45 -6.00 7.62
C THR A 56 26.82 -5.35 8.95
N VAL A 57 26.18 -5.79 10.04
CA VAL A 57 26.53 -5.42 11.40
C VAL A 57 27.93 -5.97 11.71
N THR A 58 28.90 -5.11 12.01
CA THR A 58 30.30 -5.52 12.11
C THR A 58 30.54 -6.37 13.36
N GLY A 59 30.99 -7.61 13.16
CA GLY A 59 31.17 -8.60 14.23
C GLY A 59 29.99 -9.56 14.44
N TYR A 60 28.95 -9.47 13.58
CA TYR A 60 27.74 -10.29 13.66
C TYR A 60 27.31 -10.85 12.30
N LYS A 61 26.68 -12.02 12.35
CA LYS A 61 26.11 -12.77 11.22
C LYS A 61 24.64 -13.11 11.45
N LEU A 62 23.89 -13.39 10.39
CA LEU A 62 22.48 -13.77 10.48
C LEU A 62 22.30 -15.24 10.88
N GLN A 63 21.33 -15.46 11.78
CA GLN A 63 20.76 -16.78 12.10
C GLN A 63 19.27 -16.75 11.77
N TYR A 64 18.80 -17.76 11.05
CA TYR A 64 17.43 -17.91 10.56
C TYR A 64 16.71 -19.02 11.34
N PHE A 65 15.39 -18.89 11.49
CA PHE A 65 14.53 -19.83 12.20
C PHE A 65 13.26 -20.10 11.40
N LEU A 66 12.77 -21.33 11.49
CA LEU A 66 11.47 -21.78 11.01
C LEU A 66 10.72 -22.44 12.17
N GLN A 67 9.47 -22.02 12.40
CA GLN A 67 8.51 -22.73 13.23
C GLN A 67 7.28 -23.07 12.37
N VAL A 68 6.94 -24.35 12.24
CA VAL A 68 5.76 -24.78 11.45
C VAL A 68 4.57 -24.97 12.40
N LEU A 69 3.44 -24.33 12.09
CA LEU A 69 2.18 -24.52 12.80
C LEU A 69 1.24 -25.44 12.03
N ASN A 70 0.50 -26.29 12.74
CA ASN A 70 -0.62 -27.04 12.20
C ASN A 70 -1.86 -26.15 11.98
N ALA A 71 -2.94 -26.73 11.43
CA ALA A 71 -4.19 -26.02 11.16
C ALA A 71 -4.89 -25.44 12.42
N ASP A 72 -4.60 -25.96 13.61
CA ASP A 72 -5.09 -25.44 14.89
C ASP A 72 -4.20 -24.31 15.46
N GLY A 73 -3.12 -23.95 14.77
CA GLY A 73 -2.15 -22.94 15.22
C GLY A 73 -1.14 -23.43 16.27
N ASN A 74 -1.00 -24.76 16.46
CA ASN A 74 -0.04 -25.38 17.37
C ASN A 74 1.27 -25.72 16.65
N ALA A 75 2.41 -25.54 17.33
CA ALA A 75 3.73 -25.79 16.75
C ALA A 75 4.02 -27.29 16.53
N ILE A 76 4.70 -27.60 15.44
CA ILE A 76 5.20 -28.92 15.09
C ILE A 76 6.71 -28.92 15.35
N GLU A 77 7.11 -29.33 16.57
CA GLU A 77 8.50 -29.28 17.03
C GLU A 77 9.47 -30.00 16.07
N ALA A 78 9.09 -31.19 15.58
CA ALA A 78 9.89 -31.99 14.64
C ALA A 78 10.03 -31.39 13.22
N SER A 79 9.35 -30.28 12.94
CA SER A 79 9.45 -29.51 11.69
C SER A 79 9.91 -28.07 11.93
N SER A 80 10.38 -27.75 13.14
CA SER A 80 10.90 -26.44 13.52
C SER A 80 12.43 -26.52 13.64
N ASP A 81 13.16 -25.58 13.04
CA ASP A 81 14.61 -25.65 12.84
C ASP A 81 15.25 -24.25 12.80
N ASN A 82 16.58 -24.17 12.96
CA ASN A 82 17.34 -22.94 12.80
C ASN A 82 18.73 -23.17 12.18
N ASN A 83 19.17 -22.27 11.31
CA ASN A 83 20.48 -22.35 10.65
C ASN A 83 21.00 -20.99 10.16
N GLU A 84 22.24 -20.98 9.67
CA GLU A 84 22.93 -19.78 9.14
C GLU A 84 22.81 -19.65 7.60
N THR A 85 22.17 -20.61 6.91
CA THR A 85 22.09 -20.64 5.43
C THR A 85 20.82 -20.01 4.87
N GLY A 86 19.82 -19.74 5.72
CA GLY A 86 18.49 -19.28 5.30
C GLY A 86 17.72 -20.32 4.49
N THR A 87 18.18 -21.57 4.40
CA THR A 87 17.51 -22.62 3.62
C THR A 87 16.96 -23.69 4.56
N PHE A 88 15.66 -23.98 4.45
CA PHE A 88 14.99 -25.04 5.20
C PHE A 88 14.38 -26.07 4.26
N SER A 89 14.36 -27.35 4.65
CA SER A 89 13.57 -28.38 3.97
C SER A 89 12.80 -29.18 5.01
N VAL A 90 11.47 -29.11 4.97
CA VAL A 90 10.58 -29.78 5.93
C VAL A 90 9.69 -30.79 5.23
N GLU A 91 9.56 -31.98 5.81
CA GLU A 91 8.69 -33.04 5.33
C GLU A 91 7.35 -33.00 6.11
N LEU A 92 6.24 -32.84 5.40
CA LEU A 92 4.91 -32.64 6.01
C LEU A 92 3.84 -33.58 5.42
N PRO A 93 2.94 -34.15 6.23
CA PRO A 93 1.82 -34.98 5.78
C PRO A 93 0.86 -34.29 4.80
N ALA A 94 0.34 -35.05 3.84
CA ALA A 94 -0.62 -34.57 2.85
C ALA A 94 -2.05 -34.38 3.40
N GLY A 95 -2.81 -33.51 2.73
CA GLY A 95 -4.22 -33.23 3.05
C GLY A 95 -4.45 -32.19 4.16
N VAL A 96 -3.40 -31.60 4.72
CA VAL A 96 -3.45 -30.60 5.79
C VAL A 96 -2.87 -29.27 5.31
N ALA A 97 -3.36 -28.16 5.87
CA ALA A 97 -2.80 -26.82 5.68
C ALA A 97 -1.91 -26.45 6.88
N TYR A 98 -0.78 -25.80 6.59
CA TYR A 98 0.22 -25.41 7.59
C TYR A 98 0.60 -23.93 7.43
N THR A 99 0.93 -23.28 8.54
CA THR A 99 1.46 -21.91 8.56
C THR A 99 2.91 -21.95 9.02
N CYS A 100 3.84 -21.59 8.14
CA CYS A 100 5.25 -21.46 8.46
C CYS A 100 5.51 -20.04 8.97
N LEU A 101 6.07 -19.92 10.18
CA LEU A 101 6.59 -18.67 10.73
C LEU A 101 8.11 -18.64 10.53
N PHE A 102 8.63 -17.52 10.04
CA PHE A 102 10.05 -17.32 9.79
C PHE A 102 10.57 -16.14 10.60
N TRP A 103 11.76 -16.30 11.18
CA TRP A 103 12.48 -15.25 11.89
C TRP A 103 13.95 -15.22 11.46
N ALA A 104 14.59 -14.06 11.51
CA ALA A 104 16.03 -13.94 11.45
C ALA A 104 16.53 -12.83 12.37
N HIS A 105 17.69 -13.02 13.00
CA HIS A 105 18.37 -12.00 13.79
C HIS A 105 19.89 -12.10 13.65
N TYR A 106 20.60 -11.07 14.14
CA TYR A 106 22.05 -11.06 14.19
C TYR A 106 22.57 -11.72 15.47
N ILE A 107 23.55 -12.63 15.34
CA ILE A 107 24.35 -13.23 16.43
C ILE A 107 25.84 -12.96 16.21
N PRO A 108 26.70 -12.97 17.24
CA PRO A 108 28.13 -12.73 17.07
C PRO A 108 28.81 -13.70 16.09
N ASP A 109 29.78 -13.22 15.32
CA ASP A 109 30.51 -14.02 14.31
C ASP A 109 31.16 -15.28 14.89
N ALA A 110 31.63 -15.19 16.14
CA ALA A 110 32.23 -16.29 16.88
C ALA A 110 31.24 -17.41 17.28
N GLY A 111 29.94 -17.19 17.10
CA GLY A 111 28.87 -18.02 17.63
C GLY A 111 28.56 -17.71 19.10
N GLY A 112 27.33 -18.00 19.51
CA GLY A 112 26.82 -17.77 20.87
C GLY A 112 25.29 -17.76 20.90
N GLU A 113 24.72 -17.60 22.09
CA GLU A 113 23.29 -17.30 22.23
C GLU A 113 23.00 -15.86 21.78
N ASN A 114 21.76 -15.59 21.35
CA ASN A 114 21.34 -14.23 21.04
C ASN A 114 21.12 -13.40 22.33
N GLU A 115 21.75 -12.23 22.42
CA GLU A 115 21.65 -11.33 23.59
C GLU A 115 20.43 -10.38 23.54
N PHE A 116 19.77 -10.27 22.39
CA PHE A 116 18.68 -9.30 22.13
C PHE A 116 17.30 -9.95 22.25
N PHE A 117 17.17 -11.19 21.77
CA PHE A 117 15.88 -11.87 21.57
C PHE A 117 15.86 -13.27 22.20
N ASP A 118 14.71 -13.65 22.72
CA ASP A 118 14.33 -15.05 22.94
C ASP A 118 13.37 -15.49 21.81
N THR A 119 13.81 -16.46 21.01
CA THR A 119 13.09 -17.00 19.84
C THR A 119 12.56 -18.42 20.08
N THR A 120 12.39 -18.83 21.34
CA THR A 120 11.90 -20.18 21.73
C THR A 120 10.50 -20.47 21.17
N ASP A 121 9.65 -19.46 21.05
CA ASP A 121 8.37 -19.53 20.34
C ASP A 121 8.24 -18.30 19.41
N LEU A 122 8.06 -18.52 18.10
CA LEU A 122 7.91 -17.41 17.15
C LEU A 122 6.54 -16.72 17.26
N LYS A 123 5.59 -17.29 18.02
CA LYS A 123 4.34 -16.62 18.40
C LYS A 123 4.51 -15.66 19.59
N ALA A 124 5.65 -15.70 20.27
CA ALA A 124 5.93 -14.90 21.47
C ALA A 124 7.43 -14.56 21.59
N VAL A 125 8.02 -14.00 20.53
CA VAL A 125 9.44 -13.59 20.54
C VAL A 125 9.62 -12.45 21.52
N THR A 126 10.50 -12.57 22.52
CA THR A 126 10.67 -11.54 23.56
C THR A 126 12.00 -10.79 23.49
N LEU A 127 12.01 -9.52 23.93
CA LEU A 127 13.22 -8.73 24.15
C LEU A 127 13.92 -9.13 25.45
N LYS A 128 15.21 -9.45 25.36
CA LYS A 128 16.10 -9.68 26.51
C LYS A 128 16.65 -8.36 27.08
N LYS A 129 16.94 -7.39 26.21
CA LYS A 129 17.34 -6.01 26.55
C LYS A 129 16.67 -5.00 25.63
N HIS A 130 16.67 -3.72 26.01
CA HIS A 130 16.24 -2.64 25.11
C HIS A 130 17.30 -2.35 24.04
N LEU A 131 16.88 -1.90 22.85
CA LEU A 131 17.74 -1.80 21.66
C LEU A 131 18.13 -0.35 21.35
N THR A 132 19.43 -0.06 21.38
CA THR A 132 20.00 1.25 21.07
C THR A 132 20.52 1.32 19.63
N HIS A 133 20.94 2.52 19.19
CA HIS A 133 21.66 2.70 17.93
C HIS A 133 22.95 1.86 17.84
N ALA A 134 23.66 1.68 18.95
CA ALA A 134 24.92 0.94 18.99
C ALA A 134 24.74 -0.57 18.78
N ASP A 135 23.58 -1.11 19.16
CA ASP A 135 23.22 -2.52 18.96
C ASP A 135 22.93 -2.86 17.49
N GLN A 136 22.60 -1.85 16.66
CA GLN A 136 22.23 -1.94 15.24
C GLN A 136 21.15 -3.01 14.90
N CYS A 137 20.42 -3.47 15.91
CA CYS A 137 19.87 -4.82 15.90
C CYS A 137 18.61 -4.95 15.03
N GLN A 138 18.79 -5.53 13.85
CA GLN A 138 17.72 -5.80 12.90
C GLN A 138 17.26 -7.25 13.05
N ALA A 139 16.14 -7.44 13.74
CA ALA A 139 15.31 -8.63 13.60
C ALA A 139 14.44 -8.53 12.35
N PHE A 140 14.21 -9.65 11.68
CA PHE A 140 13.33 -9.78 10.52
C PHE A 140 12.37 -10.95 10.69
N CYS A 141 11.19 -10.88 10.07
CA CYS A 141 10.23 -11.97 10.08
C CYS A 141 9.28 -11.97 8.87
N ALA A 142 8.75 -13.15 8.56
CA ALA A 142 7.72 -13.37 7.54
C ALA A 142 6.85 -14.57 7.91
N THR A 143 5.77 -14.78 7.16
CA THR A 143 4.93 -15.97 7.22
C THR A 143 4.66 -16.52 5.83
N ALA A 144 4.40 -17.82 5.73
CA ALA A 144 3.86 -18.44 4.51
C ALA A 144 2.86 -19.53 4.86
N SER A 145 1.71 -19.54 4.18
CA SER A 145 0.74 -20.63 4.25
C SER A 145 0.99 -21.62 3.13
N ILE A 146 1.04 -22.92 3.46
CA ILE A 146 1.19 -24.01 2.50
C ILE A 146 0.05 -25.01 2.60
N THR A 147 -0.35 -25.55 1.44
CA THR A 147 -1.39 -26.57 1.31
C THR A 147 -0.87 -27.66 0.38
N VAL A 148 -0.86 -28.90 0.84
CA VAL A 148 -0.29 -30.03 0.08
C VAL A 148 -1.10 -30.30 -1.19
N GLY A 149 -0.40 -30.46 -2.31
CA GLY A 149 -0.99 -30.49 -3.66
C GLY A 149 -0.41 -29.42 -4.60
N GLN A 150 0.34 -28.45 -4.07
CA GLN A 150 1.21 -27.58 -4.85
C GLN A 150 2.38 -28.37 -5.49
N ALA A 151 2.90 -27.88 -6.62
CA ALA A 151 4.05 -28.49 -7.27
C ALA A 151 5.32 -28.33 -6.42
N SER A 152 6.09 -29.40 -6.22
CA SER A 152 7.33 -29.35 -5.44
C SER A 152 8.37 -28.42 -6.08
N GLY A 153 8.79 -27.40 -5.34
CA GLY A 153 9.77 -26.40 -5.76
C GLY A 153 10.38 -25.68 -4.56
N VAL A 154 11.26 -24.70 -4.84
CA VAL A 154 11.84 -23.83 -3.80
C VAL A 154 10.94 -22.61 -3.63
N HIS A 155 10.44 -22.40 -2.41
CA HIS A 155 9.67 -21.24 -2.02
C HIS A 155 10.60 -20.13 -1.55
N SER A 156 10.77 -19.07 -2.35
CA SER A 156 11.54 -17.89 -1.96
C SER A 156 10.73 -17.01 -1.00
N ILE A 157 11.27 -16.72 0.19
CA ILE A 157 10.62 -15.95 1.25
C ILE A 157 11.45 -14.70 1.55
N VAL A 158 10.84 -13.51 1.52
CA VAL A 158 11.51 -12.25 1.88
C VAL A 158 11.14 -11.86 3.31
N LEU A 159 12.13 -11.65 4.16
CA LEU A 159 11.96 -11.25 5.56
C LEU A 159 12.06 -9.72 5.69
N ARG A 160 11.01 -9.09 6.23
CA ARG A 160 10.98 -7.64 6.57
C ARG A 160 11.19 -7.43 8.06
N ARG A 161 11.62 -6.23 8.49
CA ARG A 161 12.05 -6.02 9.89
C ARG A 161 10.89 -6.19 10.87
N ALA A 162 11.14 -6.86 11.99
CA ALA A 162 10.20 -7.02 13.11
C ALA A 162 10.18 -5.81 14.05
N VAL A 163 11.11 -4.88 13.86
CA VAL A 163 11.29 -3.67 14.66
C VAL A 163 10.86 -2.41 13.90
N ALA A 164 10.58 -1.35 14.66
CA ALA A 164 10.54 0.02 14.19
C ALA A 164 11.83 0.76 14.59
N GLN A 165 12.11 1.88 13.93
CA GLN A 165 13.18 2.81 14.28
C GLN A 165 12.60 4.18 14.67
N VAL A 166 13.07 4.78 15.76
CA VAL A 166 12.72 6.16 16.15
C VAL A 166 13.99 7.01 16.14
N ASN A 167 14.05 7.98 15.22
CA ASN A 167 15.20 8.87 15.05
C ASN A 167 15.03 10.17 15.82
N ILE A 168 16.01 10.54 16.64
CA ILE A 168 16.06 11.84 17.31
C ILE A 168 16.84 12.82 16.42
N LYS A 169 16.14 13.82 15.90
CA LYS A 169 16.67 14.84 14.99
C LYS A 169 16.51 16.27 15.52
N SER A 170 17.28 17.20 14.96
CA SER A 170 17.11 18.65 15.15
C SER A 170 17.18 19.41 13.84
N ASN A 171 16.46 20.53 13.76
CA ASN A 171 16.58 21.50 12.66
C ASN A 171 17.89 22.32 12.75
N GLU A 172 18.46 22.45 13.95
CA GLU A 172 19.66 23.25 14.23
C GLU A 172 20.80 22.38 14.79
N LYS A 173 22.05 22.76 14.51
CA LYS A 173 23.22 22.08 15.08
C LYS A 173 23.38 22.46 16.55
N MET A 174 23.57 21.46 17.41
CA MET A 174 23.58 21.61 18.87
C MET A 174 24.90 22.17 19.44
N GLU A 175 25.53 23.15 18.77
CA GLU A 175 26.86 23.67 19.11
C GLU A 175 26.99 24.35 20.48
N LYS A 176 25.87 24.60 21.17
CA LYS A 176 25.80 25.19 22.52
C LYS A 176 25.52 24.17 23.62
N TYR A 177 25.43 22.88 23.27
CA TYR A 177 25.14 21.78 24.19
C TYR A 177 26.38 20.89 24.36
N SER A 178 26.49 20.24 25.50
CA SER A 178 27.60 19.33 25.84
C SER A 178 27.14 17.91 26.18
N LYS A 179 25.84 17.73 26.46
CA LYS A 179 25.18 16.44 26.57
C LYS A 179 23.71 16.57 26.21
N LEU A 180 23.14 15.49 25.67
CA LEU A 180 21.71 15.24 25.54
C LEU A 180 21.48 13.82 26.06
N THR A 181 20.47 13.61 26.91
CA THR A 181 20.08 12.27 27.36
C THR A 181 18.64 12.01 27.02
N VAL A 182 18.36 10.81 26.51
CA VAL A 182 17.02 10.41 26.08
C VAL A 182 16.65 9.16 26.85
N SER A 183 15.54 9.19 27.59
CA SER A 183 14.86 8.00 28.08
C SER A 183 13.67 7.67 27.18
N TYR A 184 13.30 6.39 27.11
CA TYR A 184 12.14 5.93 26.34
C TYR A 184 11.37 4.85 27.10
N THR A 185 10.04 4.94 27.10
CA THR A 185 9.14 4.06 27.86
C THR A 185 7.99 3.58 26.99
N ASN A 186 7.12 2.73 27.52
CA ASN A 186 6.04 2.04 26.80
C ASN A 186 6.53 1.12 25.66
N VAL A 187 7.76 0.60 25.78
CA VAL A 187 8.35 -0.35 24.81
C VAL A 187 7.59 -1.69 24.83
N PRO A 188 7.00 -2.13 23.71
CA PRO A 188 6.48 -3.49 23.59
C PRO A 188 7.67 -4.46 23.58
N ASN A 189 7.60 -5.50 24.41
CA ASN A 189 8.73 -6.42 24.60
C ASN A 189 8.44 -7.85 24.10
N THR A 190 7.25 -8.11 23.56
CA THR A 190 6.86 -9.39 22.98
C THR A 190 6.23 -9.16 21.60
N PHE A 191 6.69 -9.89 20.58
CA PHE A 191 6.21 -9.82 19.19
C PHE A 191 5.71 -11.19 18.71
N ASN A 192 4.54 -11.23 18.05
CA ASN A 192 3.97 -12.44 17.47
C ASN A 192 4.17 -12.46 15.95
N VAL A 193 4.95 -13.41 15.43
CA VAL A 193 5.19 -13.54 13.98
C VAL A 193 3.93 -13.97 13.21
N SER A 194 2.98 -14.69 13.82
CA SER A 194 1.81 -15.19 13.10
C SER A 194 0.80 -14.13 12.68
N ASP A 195 0.65 -13.06 13.47
CA ASP A 195 -0.30 -11.97 13.22
C ASP A 195 0.34 -10.57 13.17
N ASN A 196 1.63 -10.45 13.51
CA ASN A 196 2.39 -9.19 13.59
C ASN A 196 1.83 -8.21 14.63
N THR A 197 1.22 -8.73 15.71
CA THR A 197 0.87 -7.96 16.91
C THR A 197 2.03 -7.88 17.90
N VAL A 198 1.94 -6.94 18.85
CA VAL A 198 2.86 -6.83 19.97
C VAL A 198 2.14 -6.79 21.31
N SER A 199 2.85 -7.14 22.37
CA SER A 199 2.38 -7.00 23.76
C SER A 199 3.54 -6.74 24.72
N SER A 200 3.19 -6.47 25.98
CA SER A 200 4.13 -6.29 27.08
C SER A 200 3.94 -7.41 28.11
N ALA A 201 4.86 -8.36 28.15
CA ALA A 201 4.84 -9.53 29.02
C ALA A 201 6.22 -9.72 29.70
N GLY A 202 6.24 -9.99 31.00
CA GLY A 202 7.49 -10.00 31.78
C GLY A 202 8.10 -8.60 31.94
N SER A 203 9.41 -8.54 32.19
CA SER A 203 10.13 -7.29 32.48
C SER A 203 11.51 -7.27 31.81
N VAL A 204 11.73 -6.31 30.92
CA VAL A 204 13.08 -5.89 30.52
C VAL A 204 13.64 -5.03 31.67
N THR A 205 14.87 -5.30 32.11
CA THR A 205 15.41 -4.74 33.37
C THR A 205 16.42 -3.61 33.22
N ASP A 206 16.95 -3.42 32.02
CA ASP A 206 17.98 -2.41 31.75
C ASP A 206 17.36 -1.01 31.60
N PRO A 207 18.09 0.08 31.95
CA PRO A 207 17.60 1.43 31.74
C PRO A 207 17.44 1.71 30.25
N SER A 208 16.23 2.01 29.83
CA SER A 208 15.87 2.44 28.47
C SER A 208 16.31 3.89 28.20
N ALA A 209 17.60 4.16 28.35
CA ALA A 209 18.17 5.50 28.19
C ALA A 209 19.55 5.47 27.51
N PHE A 210 19.87 6.55 26.78
CA PHE A 210 21.18 6.76 26.16
C PHE A 210 21.66 8.21 26.30
N GLU A 211 22.99 8.41 26.20
CA GLU A 211 23.62 9.72 26.22
C GLU A 211 24.27 10.06 24.86
N VAL A 212 24.00 11.24 24.34
CA VAL A 212 24.71 11.84 23.21
C VAL A 212 25.62 12.95 23.74
N THR A 213 26.92 12.82 23.46
CA THR A 213 27.94 13.84 23.74
C THR A 213 28.66 14.35 22.48
N ASP A 214 28.48 13.68 21.34
CA ASP A 214 28.99 14.12 20.05
C ASP A 214 27.91 14.89 19.26
N PHE A 215 28.13 16.20 19.11
CA PHE A 215 27.32 17.10 18.30
C PHE A 215 28.05 17.57 17.03
N THR A 216 29.16 16.91 16.66
CA THR A 216 29.94 17.25 15.45
C THR A 216 29.25 16.86 14.14
N ALA A 217 28.22 16.01 14.21
CA ALA A 217 27.42 15.52 13.08
C ALA A 217 27.06 16.60 12.04
N ASN A 218 27.03 16.20 10.78
CA ASN A 218 26.56 17.04 9.68
C ASN A 218 25.05 16.85 9.46
N ALA A 219 24.42 17.82 8.79
CA ALA A 219 23.04 17.68 8.36
C ALA A 219 22.90 16.57 7.31
N GLY A 220 21.78 15.85 7.33
CA GLY A 220 21.39 14.93 6.27
C GLY A 220 20.91 15.66 5.01
N ALA A 221 20.51 14.89 3.99
CA ALA A 221 19.93 15.44 2.77
C ALA A 221 18.60 16.19 2.99
N ASP A 222 17.92 15.94 4.11
CA ASP A 222 16.75 16.68 4.59
C ASP A 222 17.10 17.99 5.32
N GLY A 223 18.38 18.36 5.39
CA GLY A 223 18.87 19.54 6.11
C GLY A 223 18.86 19.41 7.62
N ARG A 224 18.44 18.26 8.17
CA ARG A 224 18.29 18.03 9.62
C ARG A 224 19.47 17.24 10.18
N PHE A 225 19.86 17.55 11.41
CA PHE A 225 20.90 16.82 12.15
C PHE A 225 20.27 15.61 12.82
N THR A 226 20.84 14.41 12.65
CA THR A 226 20.38 13.18 13.33
C THR A 226 21.42 12.79 14.37
N TYR A 227 21.00 12.63 15.62
CA TYR A 227 21.92 12.38 16.74
C TYR A 227 21.88 10.93 17.25
N GLN A 228 20.70 10.30 17.27
CA GLN A 228 20.59 8.88 17.64
C GLN A 228 19.31 8.24 17.09
N SER A 229 19.25 6.91 17.15
CA SER A 229 18.06 6.11 16.90
C SER A 229 17.78 5.17 18.08
N VAL A 230 16.50 4.89 18.33
CA VAL A 230 16.01 3.78 19.18
C VAL A 230 15.41 2.71 18.28
N TYR A 231 15.48 1.44 18.68
CA TYR A 231 14.71 0.37 18.06
C TYR A 231 13.77 -0.30 19.07
N SER A 232 12.58 -0.70 18.63
CA SER A 232 11.60 -1.41 19.46
C SER A 232 10.80 -2.39 18.60
N PHE A 233 10.19 -3.41 19.21
CA PHE A 233 9.11 -4.11 18.53
C PHE A 233 7.93 -3.16 18.29
N ALA A 234 7.23 -3.38 17.19
CA ALA A 234 6.05 -2.65 16.79
C ALA A 234 5.10 -3.57 16.02
N SER A 235 3.80 -3.30 16.04
CA SER A 235 2.85 -4.08 15.25
C SER A 235 2.82 -3.63 13.78
N ALA A 236 2.23 -4.44 12.91
CA ALA A 236 2.05 -4.09 11.50
C ALA A 236 1.11 -2.89 11.26
N ASP A 237 0.21 -2.57 12.20
CA ASP A 237 -0.75 -1.47 12.16
C ASP A 237 -0.39 -0.28 13.08
N GLY A 238 0.62 -0.44 13.95
CA GLY A 238 1.01 0.50 14.99
C GLY A 238 0.26 0.35 16.34
N ALA A 239 -0.84 -0.42 16.38
CA ALA A 239 -1.62 -0.63 17.60
C ALA A 239 -0.79 -1.23 18.75
N GLY A 240 -0.89 -0.62 19.93
CA GLY A 240 -0.12 -1.05 21.11
C GLY A 240 1.39 -0.76 21.07
N SER A 241 1.88 -0.05 20.05
CA SER A 241 3.33 0.20 19.85
C SER A 241 3.73 1.68 19.81
N MET A 242 3.17 2.49 20.71
CA MET A 242 3.55 3.89 20.88
C MET A 242 4.54 4.05 22.04
N LEU A 243 5.69 4.68 21.78
CA LEU A 243 6.68 5.00 22.82
C LEU A 243 6.37 6.35 23.48
N SER A 244 6.79 6.53 24.72
CA SER A 244 6.92 7.87 25.33
C SER A 244 8.39 8.19 25.54
N LEU A 245 8.84 9.37 25.09
CA LEU A 245 10.23 9.83 25.20
C LEU A 245 10.36 10.94 26.24
N GLU A 246 11.51 11.00 26.93
CA GLU A 246 11.92 12.12 27.76
C GLU A 246 13.34 12.52 27.35
N ILE A 247 13.52 13.80 27.01
CA ILE A 247 14.73 14.29 26.34
C ILE A 247 15.29 15.49 27.09
N ASP A 248 16.35 15.25 27.86
CA ASP A 248 17.11 16.29 28.55
C ASP A 248 18.25 16.82 27.69
N THR A 249 18.52 18.11 27.83
CA THR A 249 19.69 18.78 27.25
C THR A 249 20.53 19.48 28.31
N TYR A 250 21.84 19.58 28.10
CA TYR A 250 22.78 20.16 29.05
C TYR A 250 23.87 20.98 28.36
N ASN A 251 24.33 22.06 29.00
CA ASN A 251 25.43 22.93 28.57
C ASN A 251 26.77 22.63 29.28
N SER A 252 26.86 21.49 29.97
CA SER A 252 28.05 20.99 30.66
C SER A 252 28.05 19.47 30.61
N ALA A 253 29.23 18.85 30.52
CA ALA A 253 29.38 17.40 30.51
C ALA A 253 29.13 16.75 31.89
N ASN A 254 29.28 17.50 32.99
CA ASN A 254 28.97 17.05 34.37
C ASN A 254 27.99 18.02 35.07
N PRO A 255 26.69 17.97 34.72
CA PRO A 255 25.64 18.79 35.31
C PRO A 255 24.88 18.06 36.43
N GLY A 256 24.32 18.80 37.39
CA GLY A 256 23.42 18.25 38.42
C GLY A 256 21.93 18.33 38.07
N THR A 257 21.57 19.07 37.02
CA THR A 257 20.19 19.31 36.56
C THR A 257 20.18 19.55 35.04
N PRO A 258 19.12 19.16 34.31
CA PRO A 258 18.91 19.56 32.92
C PRO A 258 18.87 21.08 32.72
N LEU A 259 19.23 21.52 31.51
CA LEU A 259 19.02 22.89 31.02
C LEU A 259 17.60 23.05 30.46
N GLN A 260 17.11 22.01 29.76
CA GLN A 260 15.73 21.85 29.30
C GLN A 260 15.41 20.35 29.31
N SER A 261 14.16 19.99 29.63
CA SER A 261 13.61 18.64 29.56
C SER A 261 12.38 18.66 28.65
N VAL A 262 12.26 17.70 27.73
CA VAL A 262 11.17 17.61 26.76
C VAL A 262 10.55 16.22 26.79
N THR A 263 9.32 16.13 27.31
CA THR A 263 8.50 14.90 27.26
C THR A 263 7.72 14.86 25.95
N ILE A 264 7.74 13.72 25.27
CA ILE A 264 7.01 13.47 24.01
C ILE A 264 6.28 12.13 24.17
N ASP A 265 5.03 12.18 24.61
CA ASP A 265 4.17 11.00 24.72
C ASP A 265 3.58 10.58 23.37
N HIS A 266 3.25 9.30 23.26
CA HIS A 266 2.59 8.70 22.10
C HIS A 266 3.37 8.89 20.78
N VAL A 267 4.70 8.81 20.82
CA VAL A 267 5.53 8.71 19.60
C VAL A 267 5.14 7.42 18.88
N PRO A 268 4.54 7.52 17.68
CA PRO A 268 4.01 6.35 17.01
C PRO A 268 5.15 5.51 16.43
N THR A 269 5.00 4.19 16.45
CA THR A 269 5.90 3.27 15.75
C THR A 269 5.08 2.23 14.99
N LYS A 270 5.70 1.55 14.02
CA LYS A 270 5.07 0.54 13.15
C LYS A 270 6.15 -0.40 12.61
N LYS A 271 5.85 -1.69 12.50
CA LYS A 271 6.79 -2.72 12.01
C LYS A 271 7.36 -2.33 10.64
N ASN A 272 8.68 -2.20 10.52
CA ASN A 272 9.39 -1.77 9.29
C ASN A 272 9.23 -0.27 8.93
N TYR A 273 9.10 0.62 9.93
CA TYR A 273 8.99 2.09 9.73
C TYR A 273 10.04 2.89 10.52
N LYS A 274 10.30 4.15 10.08
CA LYS A 274 11.20 5.14 10.70
C LYS A 274 10.42 6.39 11.15
N THR A 275 10.15 6.52 12.44
CA THR A 275 9.55 7.74 13.00
C THR A 275 10.64 8.76 13.31
N ASN A 276 10.65 9.90 12.60
CA ASN A 276 11.60 10.97 12.86
C ASN A 276 10.99 11.97 13.87
N VAL A 277 11.50 11.97 15.09
CA VAL A 277 11.19 12.95 16.12
C VAL A 277 12.13 14.14 15.92
N VAL A 278 11.68 15.15 15.18
CA VAL A 278 12.45 16.36 14.89
C VAL A 278 12.13 17.42 15.93
N ILE A 279 13.15 17.92 16.62
CA ILE A 279 13.00 18.86 17.73
C ILE A 279 13.74 20.16 17.41
N SER A 280 13.06 21.30 17.52
CA SER A 280 13.70 22.62 17.42
C SER A 280 13.96 23.15 18.83
N PHE A 281 15.22 23.21 19.25
CA PHE A 281 15.64 23.80 20.52
C PHE A 281 16.09 25.24 20.32
N ASN A 282 15.38 26.23 20.87
CA ASN A 282 15.84 27.62 20.82
C ASN A 282 16.73 27.93 22.05
N PRO A 283 18.06 28.16 21.87
CA PRO A 283 18.98 28.39 22.99
C PRO A 283 18.90 29.79 23.59
N ALA A 284 18.06 30.69 23.05
CA ALA A 284 17.86 32.06 23.55
C ALA A 284 16.55 32.23 24.32
N THR A 285 15.48 31.51 23.94
CA THR A 285 14.16 31.57 24.60
C THR A 285 13.84 30.37 25.47
N LEU A 286 14.64 29.28 25.40
CA LEU A 286 14.39 28.00 26.06
C LEU A 286 13.05 27.33 25.69
N THR A 287 12.50 27.68 24.53
CA THR A 287 11.27 27.07 23.98
C THR A 287 11.60 25.96 23.00
N HIS A 288 10.84 24.87 23.04
CA HIS A 288 10.93 23.77 22.08
C HIS A 288 9.66 23.62 21.23
N THR A 289 9.81 23.06 20.04
CA THR A 289 8.73 22.44 19.26
C THR A 289 9.19 21.06 18.79
N TYR A 290 8.27 20.12 18.63
CA TYR A 290 8.56 18.82 18.01
C TYR A 290 7.57 18.52 16.88
N THR A 291 8.03 17.73 15.91
CA THR A 291 7.19 17.12 14.88
C THR A 291 7.58 15.65 14.74
N CYS A 292 6.60 14.75 14.85
CA CYS A 292 6.76 13.35 14.48
C CYS A 292 6.49 13.22 12.98
N ASP A 293 7.55 12.96 12.22
CA ASP A 293 7.54 12.86 10.76
C ASP A 293 7.74 11.37 10.39
N PHE A 294 6.64 10.72 10.00
CA PHE A 294 6.63 9.31 9.60
C PHE A 294 7.35 9.17 8.25
N ALA A 295 8.48 8.46 8.24
CA ALA A 295 9.04 7.89 7.03
C ALA A 295 8.88 6.36 7.12
N ASP A 296 8.55 5.71 6.01
CA ASP A 296 8.72 4.27 5.88
C ASP A 296 10.21 3.93 6.10
N TRP A 297 10.54 2.73 6.62
CA TRP A 297 11.95 2.39 6.85
C TRP A 297 12.70 2.47 5.53
N ASP A 298 12.05 1.97 4.49
CA ASP A 298 12.50 2.02 3.13
C ASP A 298 11.58 2.98 2.36
N ALA A 299 12.16 4.05 1.81
CA ALA A 299 11.51 4.79 0.72
C ALA A 299 11.35 3.87 -0.52
N ASP A 300 12.18 2.82 -0.59
CA ASP A 300 11.89 1.57 -1.28
C ASP A 300 10.83 0.76 -0.49
N ILE A 301 9.60 1.26 -0.53
CA ILE A 301 8.40 0.43 -0.65
C ILE A 301 8.69 -0.73 -1.66
N ASP A 302 7.91 -1.83 -1.67
CA ASP A 302 7.97 -2.74 -2.83
C ASP A 302 7.42 -2.04 -4.08
N VAL A 303 8.33 -1.32 -4.72
CA VAL A 303 8.17 -0.46 -5.89
C VAL A 303 8.80 -1.20 -7.04
N SER A 304 7.96 -1.67 -7.96
CA SER A 304 8.48 -2.02 -9.26
C SER A 304 8.70 -0.73 -10.06
N VAL A 305 9.96 -0.35 -10.22
CA VAL A 305 10.37 0.83 -10.99
C VAL A 305 10.35 0.49 -12.48
N TRP A 306 9.75 1.35 -13.30
CA TRP A 306 9.78 1.21 -14.76
C TRP A 306 11.08 1.76 -15.34
N ASP A 307 11.63 1.09 -16.35
CA ASP A 307 12.83 1.48 -17.12
C ASP A 307 12.50 2.34 -18.36
N GLY A 308 11.22 2.70 -18.52
CA GLY A 308 10.72 3.44 -19.68
C GLY A 308 10.65 2.62 -20.97
N GLN A 309 10.91 1.30 -20.93
CA GLN A 309 10.81 0.46 -22.11
C GLN A 309 9.39 -0.09 -22.26
N THR A 310 8.76 0.21 -23.39
CA THR A 310 7.52 -0.43 -23.81
C THR A 310 7.86 -1.78 -24.44
N PRO A 311 7.39 -2.93 -23.90
CA PRO A 311 7.66 -4.23 -24.48
C PRO A 311 6.91 -4.42 -25.81
N ALA A 312 7.33 -5.41 -26.60
CA ALA A 312 6.54 -5.86 -27.74
C ALA A 312 5.24 -6.52 -27.26
N ALA A 313 4.16 -6.39 -28.05
CA ALA A 313 2.90 -7.01 -27.70
C ALA A 313 2.95 -8.55 -27.81
N ASP A 314 2.50 -9.26 -26.77
CA ASP A 314 2.39 -10.72 -26.72
C ASP A 314 1.02 -11.16 -26.17
N ALA A 315 0.24 -11.84 -27.01
CA ALA A 315 -1.06 -12.40 -26.64
C ALA A 315 -0.98 -13.56 -25.64
N ASN A 316 0.22 -14.10 -25.39
CA ASN A 316 0.50 -15.17 -24.43
C ASN A 316 1.21 -14.65 -23.17
N ALA A 317 1.26 -13.32 -22.99
CA ALA A 317 2.00 -12.67 -21.92
C ALA A 317 1.68 -13.28 -20.54
N LYS A 318 2.73 -13.78 -19.89
CA LYS A 318 2.68 -14.30 -18.52
C LYS A 318 2.98 -13.16 -17.57
N PHE A 319 1.92 -12.49 -17.13
CA PHE A 319 1.94 -11.59 -15.97
C PHE A 319 2.40 -12.33 -14.70
N GLY A 320 2.67 -11.61 -13.61
CA GLY A 320 3.36 -12.07 -12.39
C GLY A 320 2.92 -13.37 -11.70
N ASP A 321 1.76 -13.94 -12.04
CA ASP A 321 1.40 -15.32 -11.71
C ASP A 321 0.90 -16.04 -12.97
N ALA A 322 1.74 -16.92 -13.52
CA ALA A 322 1.44 -17.68 -14.73
C ALA A 322 0.37 -18.78 -14.56
N SER A 323 -0.15 -19.00 -13.34
CA SER A 323 -1.33 -19.83 -13.09
C SER A 323 -2.65 -19.06 -13.26
N LYS A 324 -2.60 -17.73 -13.30
CA LYS A 324 -3.76 -16.85 -13.44
C LYS A 324 -4.12 -16.66 -14.91
N ASN A 325 -5.43 -16.61 -15.18
CA ASN A 325 -5.98 -16.60 -16.53
C ASN A 325 -6.97 -15.43 -16.78
N GLY A 326 -7.20 -14.60 -15.77
CA GLY A 326 -8.06 -13.42 -15.85
C GLY A 326 -9.56 -13.71 -15.99
N ASP A 327 -10.04 -14.95 -15.84
CA ASP A 327 -11.47 -15.29 -16.02
C ASP A 327 -12.39 -14.78 -14.89
N SER A 328 -11.87 -14.61 -13.68
CA SER A 328 -12.60 -14.05 -12.53
C SER A 328 -11.70 -13.14 -11.67
N ALA A 329 -12.27 -12.49 -10.66
CA ALA A 329 -11.50 -11.66 -9.72
C ALA A 329 -10.49 -12.49 -8.89
N GLU A 330 -10.76 -13.78 -8.67
CA GLU A 330 -9.93 -14.73 -7.93
C GLU A 330 -8.81 -15.32 -8.82
N THR A 331 -9.06 -15.46 -10.12
CA THR A 331 -8.09 -15.89 -11.14
C THR A 331 -7.49 -14.74 -11.93
N ALA A 332 -7.67 -13.50 -11.46
CA ALA A 332 -7.20 -12.26 -12.09
C ALA A 332 -5.70 -12.30 -12.40
N TYR A 333 -5.33 -11.79 -13.57
CA TYR A 333 -3.93 -11.61 -13.96
C TYR A 333 -3.22 -10.68 -12.97
N VAL A 334 -2.12 -11.15 -12.38
CA VAL A 334 -1.39 -10.41 -11.35
C VAL A 334 -0.44 -9.41 -11.99
N ILE A 335 -0.67 -8.11 -11.77
CA ILE A 335 0.29 -7.05 -12.04
C ILE A 335 1.25 -6.99 -10.85
N SER A 336 2.33 -7.76 -10.95
CA SER A 336 3.41 -7.86 -9.96
C SER A 336 4.48 -6.78 -10.12
N GLY A 337 4.39 -5.96 -11.17
CA GLY A 337 5.31 -4.85 -11.36
C GLY A 337 5.07 -3.99 -12.60
N ALA A 338 5.98 -3.04 -12.82
CA ALA A 338 5.98 -2.10 -13.92
C ALA A 338 6.00 -2.79 -15.30
N SER A 339 6.76 -3.89 -15.44
CA SER A 339 6.82 -4.68 -16.67
C SER A 339 5.46 -5.30 -17.02
N ASP A 340 4.71 -5.80 -16.03
CA ASP A 340 3.36 -6.34 -16.23
C ASP A 340 2.39 -5.24 -16.69
N LEU A 341 2.48 -4.05 -16.08
CA LEU A 341 1.64 -2.90 -16.43
C LEU A 341 1.98 -2.34 -17.82
N ALA A 342 3.26 -2.27 -18.18
CA ALA A 342 3.73 -1.87 -19.51
C ALA A 342 3.37 -2.91 -20.58
N GLN A 343 3.39 -4.20 -20.24
CA GLN A 343 2.92 -5.27 -21.13
C GLN A 343 1.40 -5.20 -21.36
N LEU A 344 0.61 -4.86 -20.33
CA LEU A 344 -0.82 -4.59 -20.48
C LEU A 344 -1.06 -3.39 -21.42
N ALA A 345 -0.31 -2.29 -21.26
CA ALA A 345 -0.37 -1.12 -22.14
C ALA A 345 -0.04 -1.48 -23.60
N ALA A 346 1.08 -2.18 -23.84
CA ALA A 346 1.50 -2.62 -25.16
C ALA A 346 0.46 -3.54 -25.82
N ASN A 347 -0.06 -4.51 -25.07
CA ASN A 347 -1.02 -5.50 -25.57
C ASN A 347 -2.35 -4.84 -25.97
N VAL A 348 -2.97 -4.08 -25.05
CA VAL A 348 -4.24 -3.37 -25.33
C VAL A 348 -4.06 -2.45 -26.53
N ASN A 349 -3.00 -1.63 -26.56
CA ASN A 349 -2.81 -0.67 -27.64
C ASN A 349 -2.49 -1.31 -29.00
N SER A 350 -1.96 -2.54 -29.04
CA SER A 350 -1.85 -3.33 -30.27
C SER A 350 -3.17 -3.97 -30.76
N GLY A 351 -4.23 -3.94 -29.96
CA GLY A 351 -5.51 -4.57 -30.26
C GLY A 351 -5.68 -6.01 -29.72
N ILE A 352 -4.84 -6.45 -28.76
CA ILE A 352 -5.07 -7.70 -28.03
C ILE A 352 -6.22 -7.47 -27.05
N SER A 353 -7.35 -8.14 -27.28
CA SER A 353 -8.54 -7.99 -26.45
C SER A 353 -8.39 -8.73 -25.12
N TYR A 354 -8.62 -7.99 -24.03
CA TYR A 354 -8.85 -8.51 -22.68
C TYR A 354 -10.32 -8.34 -22.25
N GLU A 355 -11.25 -8.43 -23.20
CA GLU A 355 -12.68 -8.23 -22.96
C GLU A 355 -13.23 -9.16 -21.87
N ASN A 356 -13.89 -8.56 -20.86
CA ASN A 356 -14.40 -9.21 -19.64
C ASN A 356 -13.33 -9.88 -18.74
N LYS A 357 -12.04 -9.68 -18.99
CA LYS A 357 -10.97 -10.21 -18.12
C LYS A 357 -10.80 -9.38 -16.84
N TYR A 358 -10.02 -9.90 -15.91
CA TYR A 358 -9.68 -9.27 -14.63
C TYR A 358 -8.17 -9.17 -14.45
N PHE A 359 -7.71 -8.00 -14.00
CA PHE A 359 -6.35 -7.70 -13.56
C PHE A 359 -6.36 -7.25 -12.09
N LYS A 360 -5.32 -7.62 -11.34
CA LYS A 360 -5.11 -7.16 -9.97
C LYS A 360 -3.65 -6.79 -9.72
N GLN A 361 -3.42 -5.59 -9.22
CA GLN A 361 -2.11 -5.10 -8.78
C GLN A 361 -1.78 -5.61 -7.37
N THR A 362 -0.51 -5.96 -7.14
CA THR A 362 -0.03 -6.54 -5.87
C THR A 362 1.22 -5.86 -5.29
N VAL A 363 1.69 -4.77 -5.90
CA VAL A 363 2.84 -3.96 -5.49
C VAL A 363 2.58 -2.49 -5.83
N ASN A 364 3.35 -1.56 -5.24
CA ASN A 364 3.38 -0.19 -5.77
C ASN A 364 4.24 -0.16 -7.05
N ILE A 365 3.96 0.78 -7.94
CA ILE A 365 4.66 0.90 -9.24
C ILE A 365 5.14 2.33 -9.40
N HIS A 366 6.40 2.53 -9.78
CA HIS A 366 6.96 3.87 -10.01
C HIS A 366 7.36 4.01 -11.47
N LEU A 367 6.59 4.79 -12.23
CA LEU A 367 6.79 5.00 -13.66
C LEU A 367 7.98 5.93 -13.96
N ASN A 368 8.64 6.44 -12.92
CA ASN A 368 9.97 7.06 -12.96
C ASN A 368 10.06 8.26 -13.91
N ASN A 369 8.94 8.97 -14.11
CA ASN A 369 8.83 10.13 -14.99
C ASN A 369 9.30 9.83 -16.43
N HIS A 370 9.17 8.56 -16.86
CA HIS A 370 9.28 8.16 -18.25
C HIS A 370 7.96 8.44 -18.99
N ASP A 371 8.03 8.74 -20.29
CA ASP A 371 6.85 9.07 -21.10
C ASP A 371 5.90 7.87 -21.20
N TRP A 372 4.82 7.91 -20.42
CA TRP A 372 3.84 6.83 -20.32
C TRP A 372 2.98 6.79 -21.57
N MET A 373 2.82 5.59 -22.14
CA MET A 373 1.80 5.30 -23.15
C MET A 373 0.52 4.86 -22.43
N PRO A 374 -0.57 5.67 -22.45
CA PRO A 374 -1.79 5.34 -21.73
C PRO A 374 -2.38 3.99 -22.15
N ILE A 375 -2.89 3.21 -21.19
CA ILE A 375 -3.53 1.92 -21.46
C ILE A 375 -4.89 2.17 -22.13
N GLY A 376 -5.06 1.71 -23.37
CA GLY A 376 -6.30 1.87 -24.13
C GLY A 376 -6.37 3.19 -24.91
N THR A 377 -6.84 3.10 -26.15
CA THR A 377 -7.06 4.24 -27.07
C THR A 377 -8.50 4.22 -27.61
N THR A 378 -8.90 5.27 -28.32
CA THR A 378 -10.22 5.34 -28.98
C THR A 378 -10.44 4.22 -30.01
N THR A 379 -9.37 3.69 -30.59
CA THR A 379 -9.39 2.57 -31.56
C THR A 379 -9.32 1.22 -30.85
N ASN A 380 -8.43 1.08 -29.87
CA ASN A 380 -8.21 -0.14 -29.10
C ASN A 380 -8.43 0.16 -27.60
N PRO A 381 -9.68 0.21 -27.11
CA PRO A 381 -10.00 0.55 -25.72
C PRO A 381 -9.63 -0.56 -24.73
N LEU A 382 -9.42 -0.19 -23.47
CA LEU A 382 -9.41 -1.17 -22.39
C LEU A 382 -10.84 -1.72 -22.17
N ARG A 383 -11.00 -3.04 -22.26
CA ARG A 383 -12.24 -3.80 -21.98
C ARG A 383 -12.10 -4.81 -20.83
N ALA A 384 -11.10 -4.62 -19.98
CA ALA A 384 -10.86 -5.45 -18.80
C ALA A 384 -11.17 -4.70 -17.50
N ASN A 385 -11.48 -5.46 -16.46
CA ASN A 385 -11.56 -4.98 -15.09
C ASN A 385 -10.15 -4.85 -14.51
N TYR A 386 -9.90 -3.80 -13.74
CA TYR A 386 -8.62 -3.55 -13.09
C TYR A 386 -8.83 -3.20 -11.61
N ASP A 387 -8.25 -3.98 -10.71
CA ASP A 387 -8.20 -3.71 -9.27
C ASP A 387 -6.77 -3.31 -8.87
N GLY A 388 -6.56 -2.04 -8.58
CA GLY A 388 -5.27 -1.52 -8.07
C GLY A 388 -4.92 -2.03 -6.68
N GLY A 389 -5.82 -2.74 -5.99
CA GLY A 389 -5.57 -3.38 -4.70
C GLY A 389 -5.35 -2.43 -3.52
N GLY A 390 -5.45 -1.11 -3.73
CA GLY A 390 -5.04 -0.08 -2.77
C GLY A 390 -3.56 0.32 -2.89
N TYR A 391 -2.84 -0.19 -3.89
CA TYR A 391 -1.45 0.17 -4.20
C TYR A 391 -1.37 1.49 -4.99
N GLU A 392 -0.25 2.20 -4.85
CA GLU A 392 0.01 3.45 -5.58
C GLU A 392 0.73 3.22 -6.91
N ILE A 393 0.46 4.10 -7.89
CA ILE A 393 1.22 4.25 -9.13
C ILE A 393 1.81 5.66 -9.13
N ILE A 394 3.14 5.74 -9.05
CA ILE A 394 3.90 6.94 -8.70
C ILE A 394 4.65 7.46 -9.94
N ASP A 395 4.79 8.79 -10.04
CA ASP A 395 5.52 9.50 -11.10
C ASP A 395 5.05 9.14 -12.53
N LEU A 396 3.73 9.05 -12.71
CA LEU A 396 3.07 8.98 -14.01
C LEU A 396 3.38 10.23 -14.85
N LYS A 397 3.77 10.05 -16.11
CA LYS A 397 3.99 11.17 -17.06
C LYS A 397 3.34 10.87 -18.40
N ALA A 398 2.02 11.05 -18.46
CA ALA A 398 1.20 10.72 -19.62
C ALA A 398 1.00 11.94 -20.53
N ASN A 399 1.97 12.25 -21.40
CA ASN A 399 1.97 13.47 -22.21
C ASN A 399 1.54 13.24 -23.68
N VAL A 400 0.23 13.22 -23.93
CA VAL A 400 -0.35 13.00 -25.27
C VAL A 400 -0.46 14.32 -26.03
N THR A 401 0.49 14.56 -26.93
CA THR A 401 0.57 15.77 -27.77
C THR A 401 -0.30 15.72 -29.03
N GLN A 402 -0.90 14.56 -29.32
CA GLN A 402 -1.68 14.28 -30.51
C GLN A 402 -3.09 14.89 -30.40
N GLN A 403 -3.63 15.39 -31.53
CA GLN A 403 -4.96 16.00 -31.56
C GLN A 403 -6.05 14.94 -31.44
N ASN A 404 -7.12 15.24 -30.69
CA ASN A 404 -8.25 14.34 -30.42
C ASN A 404 -7.93 13.04 -29.66
N GLU A 405 -6.70 12.89 -29.12
CA GLU A 405 -6.30 11.70 -28.35
C GLU A 405 -6.36 11.92 -26.83
N ASN A 406 -6.74 10.86 -26.11
CA ASN A 406 -7.03 10.91 -24.67
C ASN A 406 -5.80 10.56 -23.83
N SER A 407 -5.70 11.09 -22.59
CA SER A 407 -4.57 10.80 -21.69
C SER A 407 -4.96 10.54 -20.24
N GLY A 408 -4.19 9.66 -19.59
CA GLY A 408 -4.31 9.23 -18.20
C GLY A 408 -3.37 8.05 -17.94
N LEU A 409 -3.53 7.37 -16.80
CA LEU A 409 -3.01 6.01 -16.65
C LEU A 409 -3.63 5.09 -17.73
N PHE A 410 -4.96 5.17 -17.83
CA PHE A 410 -5.76 4.66 -18.94
C PHE A 410 -6.05 5.80 -19.92
N GLY A 411 -5.86 5.59 -21.22
CA GLY A 411 -6.17 6.60 -22.23
C GLY A 411 -7.68 6.62 -22.49
N TYR A 412 -8.23 5.45 -22.82
CA TYR A 412 -9.64 5.29 -23.08
C TYR A 412 -10.12 3.86 -22.77
N ALA A 413 -11.29 3.75 -22.15
CA ALA A 413 -11.87 2.48 -21.73
C ALA A 413 -13.38 2.42 -22.01
N ASP A 414 -13.90 1.25 -22.35
CA ASP A 414 -15.32 1.05 -22.64
C ASP A 414 -15.84 -0.34 -22.22
N GLY A 415 -17.13 -0.58 -22.44
CA GLY A 415 -17.78 -1.85 -22.11
C GLY A 415 -18.29 -1.91 -20.67
N ASN A 416 -18.42 -3.14 -20.14
CA ASN A 416 -18.99 -3.41 -18.82
C ASN A 416 -17.90 -3.77 -17.81
N ILE A 417 -17.11 -2.76 -17.43
CA ILE A 417 -15.86 -2.91 -16.69
C ILE A 417 -15.84 -2.12 -15.38
N VAL A 418 -15.04 -2.59 -14.42
CA VAL A 418 -14.72 -1.90 -13.18
C VAL A 418 -13.22 -1.60 -13.10
N ILE A 419 -12.88 -0.31 -13.02
CA ILE A 419 -11.54 0.20 -12.70
C ILE A 419 -11.61 0.70 -11.25
N LYS A 420 -10.84 0.11 -10.33
CA LYS A 420 -11.00 0.42 -8.89
C LYS A 420 -9.71 0.37 -8.07
N ASN A 421 -9.73 1.03 -6.92
CA ASN A 421 -8.70 0.98 -5.88
C ASN A 421 -7.30 1.40 -6.38
N ILE A 422 -7.23 2.42 -7.25
CA ILE A 422 -6.00 2.91 -7.88
C ILE A 422 -5.68 4.32 -7.39
N HIS A 423 -4.49 4.51 -6.86
CA HIS A 423 -4.04 5.78 -6.30
C HIS A 423 -2.83 6.28 -7.10
N VAL A 424 -2.99 7.37 -7.86
CA VAL A 424 -2.01 7.81 -8.87
C VAL A 424 -1.38 9.14 -8.46
N SER A 425 -0.05 9.27 -8.60
CA SER A 425 0.63 10.56 -8.61
C SER A 425 1.35 10.83 -9.94
N GLY A 426 1.32 12.08 -10.41
CA GLY A 426 2.11 12.50 -11.58
C GLY A 426 1.49 13.63 -12.40
N ASP A 427 1.91 13.72 -13.66
CA ASP A 427 1.47 14.71 -14.65
C ASP A 427 0.79 14.03 -15.85
N VAL A 428 -0.47 14.39 -16.11
CA VAL A 428 -1.25 13.93 -17.27
C VAL A 428 -1.55 15.10 -18.19
N LYS A 429 -1.23 14.99 -19.48
CA LYS A 429 -1.46 16.07 -20.47
C LYS A 429 -2.09 15.53 -21.75
N SER A 430 -3.05 16.26 -22.30
CA SER A 430 -3.74 15.93 -23.56
C SER A 430 -4.11 17.18 -24.37
N LYS A 431 -4.04 17.05 -25.71
CA LYS A 431 -4.66 18.02 -26.64
C LYS A 431 -6.15 17.74 -26.94
N TYR A 432 -6.78 16.92 -26.12
CA TYR A 432 -8.22 16.65 -26.09
C TYR A 432 -8.71 16.38 -24.65
N LYS A 433 -8.91 15.12 -24.26
CA LYS A 433 -9.46 14.73 -22.95
C LYS A 433 -8.37 14.16 -22.04
N ALA A 434 -8.32 14.58 -20.78
CA ALA A 434 -7.38 14.05 -19.79
C ALA A 434 -8.01 13.84 -18.41
N GLY A 435 -7.60 12.75 -17.76
CA GLY A 435 -7.83 12.59 -16.33
C GLY A 435 -6.80 11.68 -15.67
N GLY A 436 -6.57 11.88 -14.37
CA GLY A 436 -5.51 11.21 -13.62
C GLY A 436 -5.56 9.68 -13.69
N ILE A 437 -6.78 9.13 -13.62
CA ILE A 437 -7.01 7.70 -13.81
C ILE A 437 -7.30 7.40 -15.28
N CYS A 438 -8.27 8.09 -15.91
CA CYS A 438 -8.72 7.79 -17.26
C CYS A 438 -8.91 9.04 -18.14
N GLY A 439 -8.42 9.01 -19.38
CA GLY A 439 -8.67 10.09 -20.35
C GLY A 439 -10.14 10.18 -20.78
N GLY A 440 -10.83 9.05 -20.92
CA GLY A 440 -12.27 9.01 -21.13
C GLY A 440 -12.86 7.61 -20.98
N MET A 441 -14.06 7.51 -20.42
CA MET A 441 -14.82 6.27 -20.28
C MET A 441 -16.18 6.42 -20.95
N SER A 442 -16.51 5.53 -21.90
CA SER A 442 -17.78 5.57 -22.64
C SER A 442 -18.44 4.18 -22.72
N LYS A 443 -19.66 4.19 -23.26
CA LYS A 443 -20.44 2.99 -23.59
C LYS A 443 -19.87 2.28 -24.82
N TYR A 444 -19.74 0.97 -24.75
CA TYR A 444 -19.64 0.13 -25.95
C TYR A 444 -21.03 -0.10 -26.56
N GLU A 445 -22.04 -0.34 -25.71
CA GLU A 445 -23.46 -0.42 -26.10
C GLU A 445 -24.36 0.39 -25.15
N ALA A 446 -25.61 0.65 -25.53
CA ALA A 446 -26.57 1.39 -24.70
C ALA A 446 -26.88 0.72 -23.34
N THR A 447 -26.51 -0.55 -23.18
CA THR A 447 -26.68 -1.38 -21.98
C THR A 447 -25.48 -1.32 -21.03
N THR A 448 -24.26 -1.13 -21.53
CA THR A 448 -23.00 -1.32 -20.78
C THR A 448 -22.76 -0.27 -19.70
N THR A 449 -22.24 -0.70 -18.55
CA THR A 449 -21.97 0.14 -17.37
C THR A 449 -20.47 0.12 -17.08
N GLY A 450 -19.79 1.26 -17.27
CA GLY A 450 -18.41 1.47 -16.82
C GLY A 450 -18.39 2.01 -15.40
N VAL A 451 -17.43 1.58 -14.58
CA VAL A 451 -17.29 2.05 -13.19
C VAL A 451 -15.85 2.46 -12.90
N ILE A 452 -15.67 3.65 -12.33
CA ILE A 452 -14.44 4.06 -11.65
C ILE A 452 -14.75 4.18 -10.16
N SER A 453 -14.14 3.34 -9.31
CA SER A 453 -14.48 3.26 -7.88
C SER A 453 -13.28 3.28 -6.93
N GLY A 454 -13.30 4.09 -5.89
CA GLY A 454 -12.26 4.06 -4.85
C GLY A 454 -10.88 4.52 -5.32
N CYS A 455 -10.80 5.33 -6.37
CA CYS A 455 -9.54 5.80 -6.95
C CYS A 455 -9.18 7.22 -6.51
N SER A 456 -7.90 7.60 -6.57
CA SER A 456 -7.49 8.98 -6.32
C SER A 456 -6.31 9.47 -7.16
N PHE A 457 -6.19 10.79 -7.30
CA PHE A 457 -5.13 11.44 -8.09
C PHE A 457 -4.44 12.58 -7.34
N LYS A 458 -3.12 12.67 -7.47
CA LYS A 458 -2.23 13.71 -6.94
C LYS A 458 -1.34 14.23 -8.10
N GLY A 459 -1.02 15.53 -8.15
CA GLY A 459 -0.16 16.11 -9.21
C GLY A 459 -0.91 17.06 -10.14
N SER A 460 -0.80 16.92 -11.48
CA SER A 460 -1.50 17.80 -12.43
C SER A 460 -2.18 17.09 -13.62
N VAL A 461 -3.29 17.68 -14.08
CA VAL A 461 -4.01 17.30 -15.31
C VAL A 461 -4.11 18.52 -16.23
N GLU A 462 -3.58 18.45 -17.45
CA GLU A 462 -3.69 19.51 -18.48
C GLU A 462 -4.53 19.01 -19.68
N ALA A 463 -5.68 19.63 -19.93
CA ALA A 463 -6.60 19.23 -21.01
C ALA A 463 -6.98 20.39 -21.95
N SER A 464 -6.98 20.14 -23.26
CA SER A 464 -7.42 21.15 -24.24
C SER A 464 -8.92 21.12 -24.56
N TYR A 465 -9.66 20.08 -24.13
CA TYR A 465 -11.11 19.98 -24.26
C TYR A 465 -11.78 19.65 -22.92
N ALA A 466 -11.54 18.47 -22.35
CA ALA A 466 -12.14 18.05 -21.08
C ALA A 466 -11.08 17.55 -20.09
N GLY A 467 -10.95 18.24 -18.95
CA GLY A 467 -10.02 17.89 -17.88
C GLY A 467 -10.77 17.52 -16.61
N GLY A 468 -10.43 16.37 -16.01
CA GLY A 468 -10.92 16.03 -14.68
C GLY A 468 -9.90 15.30 -13.85
N GLY A 469 -9.86 15.55 -12.53
CA GLY A 469 -8.87 14.94 -11.64
C GLY A 469 -8.84 13.40 -11.71
N ILE A 470 -10.01 12.77 -11.86
CA ILE A 470 -10.15 11.32 -12.03
C ILE A 470 -10.33 10.94 -13.50
N CYS A 471 -11.26 11.59 -14.21
CA CYS A 471 -11.61 11.24 -15.58
C CYS A 471 -11.78 12.47 -16.49
N GLY A 472 -11.31 12.44 -17.73
CA GLY A 472 -11.59 13.53 -18.68
C GLY A 472 -13.06 13.61 -19.07
N GLU A 473 -13.66 12.47 -19.42
CA GLU A 473 -15.06 12.36 -19.84
C GLU A 473 -15.72 11.06 -19.35
N ALA A 474 -16.98 11.16 -18.91
CA ALA A 474 -17.85 10.03 -18.57
C ALA A 474 -19.11 10.03 -19.45
N GLU A 475 -19.18 9.07 -20.38
CA GLU A 475 -20.32 8.81 -21.26
C GLU A 475 -20.99 7.47 -20.95
N GLY A 476 -22.13 7.19 -21.58
CA GLY A 476 -22.89 5.97 -21.31
C GLY A 476 -23.48 5.96 -19.91
N LYS A 477 -23.62 4.76 -19.34
CA LYS A 477 -23.96 4.54 -17.93
C LYS A 477 -22.71 4.53 -17.04
N THR A 478 -21.79 5.48 -17.24
CA THR A 478 -20.55 5.52 -16.44
C THR A 478 -20.83 6.03 -15.03
N ILE A 479 -20.35 5.29 -14.03
CA ILE A 479 -20.45 5.62 -12.60
C ILE A 479 -19.05 5.96 -12.09
N ILE A 480 -18.87 7.15 -11.52
CA ILE A 480 -17.65 7.51 -10.79
C ILE A 480 -18.01 7.65 -9.31
N VAL A 481 -17.39 6.84 -8.44
CA VAL A 481 -17.87 6.65 -7.07
C VAL A 481 -16.75 6.50 -6.04
N SER A 482 -16.90 7.10 -4.85
CA SER A 482 -15.88 7.06 -3.79
C SER A 482 -14.46 7.47 -4.23
N CYS A 483 -14.33 8.43 -5.15
CA CYS A 483 -13.04 8.88 -5.68
C CYS A 483 -12.64 10.27 -5.15
N ALA A 484 -11.32 10.53 -5.04
CA ALA A 484 -10.78 11.80 -4.54
C ALA A 484 -9.73 12.42 -5.48
N ASN A 485 -9.87 13.72 -5.78
CA ASN A 485 -8.82 14.47 -6.46
C ASN A 485 -8.11 15.44 -5.50
N TYR A 486 -6.78 15.34 -5.43
CA TYR A 486 -5.90 16.29 -4.77
C TYR A 486 -5.04 17.09 -5.79
N GLY A 487 -5.00 16.66 -7.05
CA GLY A 487 -4.19 17.27 -8.11
C GLY A 487 -4.82 18.52 -8.73
N THR A 488 -4.00 19.40 -9.30
CA THR A 488 -4.49 20.60 -9.99
C THR A 488 -4.99 20.25 -11.39
N VAL A 489 -6.23 20.65 -11.70
CA VAL A 489 -6.83 20.49 -13.03
C VAL A 489 -6.69 21.82 -13.79
N ILE A 490 -6.04 21.77 -14.95
CA ILE A 490 -5.83 22.90 -15.86
C ILE A 490 -6.53 22.58 -17.17
N CYS A 491 -7.51 23.37 -17.58
CA CYS A 491 -8.26 23.08 -18.80
C CYS A 491 -8.58 24.30 -19.67
N ALA A 492 -8.68 24.05 -20.98
CA ALA A 492 -9.00 25.10 -21.94
C ALA A 492 -10.51 25.27 -22.23
N TYR A 493 -11.37 24.32 -21.83
CA TYR A 493 -12.80 24.37 -22.17
C TYR A 493 -13.74 23.79 -21.11
N GLN A 494 -13.54 22.58 -20.57
CA GLN A 494 -14.44 22.00 -19.55
C GLN A 494 -13.64 21.32 -18.42
N GLY A 495 -13.77 21.84 -17.20
CA GLY A 495 -12.93 21.48 -16.05
C GLY A 495 -13.70 20.95 -14.85
N GLY A 496 -13.44 19.72 -14.42
CA GLY A 496 -14.06 19.11 -13.25
C GLY A 496 -13.07 18.72 -12.18
N GLY A 497 -13.41 18.91 -10.90
CA GLY A 497 -12.57 18.38 -9.81
C GLY A 497 -12.45 16.85 -9.88
N ILE A 498 -13.54 16.17 -10.25
CA ILE A 498 -13.57 14.72 -10.51
C ILE A 498 -13.58 14.44 -12.02
N VAL A 499 -14.48 15.07 -12.78
CA VAL A 499 -14.68 14.76 -14.20
C VAL A 499 -15.03 15.97 -15.07
N GLY A 500 -14.32 16.14 -16.19
CA GLY A 500 -14.49 17.29 -17.09
C GLY A 500 -15.87 17.36 -17.72
N ILE A 501 -16.32 16.29 -18.37
CA ILE A 501 -17.67 16.16 -18.95
C ILE A 501 -18.32 14.89 -18.41
N ALA A 502 -19.57 14.95 -17.96
CA ALA A 502 -20.37 13.75 -17.69
C ALA A 502 -21.75 13.85 -18.36
N SER A 503 -22.07 12.92 -19.26
CA SER A 503 -23.29 13.00 -20.07
C SER A 503 -24.51 12.41 -19.37
N THR A 504 -25.30 13.26 -18.70
CA THR A 504 -26.60 12.87 -18.10
C THR A 504 -27.59 12.32 -19.11
N ALA A 505 -27.51 12.77 -20.37
CA ALA A 505 -28.30 12.28 -21.49
C ALA A 505 -28.03 10.81 -21.81
N THR A 506 -26.81 10.31 -21.60
CA THR A 506 -26.49 8.88 -21.75
C THR A 506 -26.55 8.09 -20.44
N GLY A 507 -26.56 8.77 -19.28
CA GLY A 507 -26.78 8.17 -17.96
C GLY A 507 -25.61 8.25 -16.98
N ALA A 508 -24.58 9.08 -17.22
CA ALA A 508 -23.43 9.17 -16.34
C ALA A 508 -23.76 9.89 -15.01
N VAL A 509 -23.22 9.38 -13.89
CA VAL A 509 -23.46 9.92 -12.53
C VAL A 509 -22.19 9.83 -11.67
N ILE A 510 -21.96 10.85 -10.85
CA ILE A 510 -20.86 10.94 -9.88
C ILE A 510 -21.46 10.88 -8.47
N ALA A 511 -20.96 9.99 -7.61
CA ALA A 511 -21.51 9.80 -6.26
C ALA A 511 -20.43 9.64 -5.18
N GLY A 512 -20.61 10.27 -4.02
CA GLY A 512 -19.70 10.10 -2.88
C GLY A 512 -18.23 10.45 -3.20
N CYS A 513 -17.97 11.38 -4.12
CA CYS A 513 -16.61 11.76 -4.53
C CYS A 513 -16.24 13.15 -3.99
N TYR A 514 -14.95 13.47 -3.92
CA TYR A 514 -14.53 14.81 -3.50
C TYR A 514 -13.31 15.41 -4.22
N ASN A 515 -13.26 16.73 -4.26
CA ASN A 515 -12.14 17.49 -4.82
C ASN A 515 -11.51 18.43 -3.79
N ALA A 516 -10.22 18.24 -3.54
CA ALA A 516 -9.36 19.15 -2.79
C ALA A 516 -8.34 19.88 -3.69
N GLY A 517 -8.15 19.43 -4.94
CA GLY A 517 -7.26 20.08 -5.91
C GLY A 517 -7.87 21.35 -6.53
N ASN A 518 -7.01 22.29 -6.94
CA ASN A 518 -7.48 23.51 -7.60
C ASN A 518 -7.88 23.26 -9.07
N ILE A 519 -8.84 24.02 -9.57
CA ILE A 519 -9.33 23.96 -10.95
C ILE A 519 -9.11 25.33 -11.60
N ASN A 520 -8.30 25.39 -12.65
CA ASN A 520 -7.85 26.62 -13.31
C ASN A 520 -8.21 26.57 -14.81
N GLU A 521 -8.85 27.61 -15.36
CA GLU A 521 -9.19 27.66 -16.79
C GLU A 521 -8.37 28.68 -17.58
N GLY A 522 -8.08 28.36 -18.85
CA GLY A 522 -7.30 29.24 -19.74
C GLY A 522 -8.11 30.19 -20.63
N TYR A 523 -9.44 30.06 -20.72
CA TYR A 523 -10.25 30.71 -21.78
C TYR A 523 -11.61 31.25 -21.30
N SER A 524 -12.03 32.36 -21.89
CA SER A 524 -13.24 33.13 -21.53
C SER A 524 -14.60 32.49 -21.86
N SER A 525 -14.62 31.26 -22.37
CA SER A 525 -15.84 30.49 -22.68
C SER A 525 -15.95 29.19 -21.90
N ALA A 526 -14.91 28.84 -21.13
CA ALA A 526 -14.78 27.57 -20.46
C ALA A 526 -15.76 27.43 -19.26
N THR A 527 -16.08 26.19 -18.87
CA THR A 527 -16.99 25.88 -17.76
C THR A 527 -16.34 24.95 -16.74
N SER A 528 -16.08 25.49 -15.54
CA SER A 528 -15.49 24.77 -14.41
C SER A 528 -16.54 24.34 -13.38
N GLY A 529 -16.30 23.22 -12.69
CA GLY A 529 -17.12 22.75 -11.59
C GLY A 529 -16.33 21.92 -10.57
N GLY A 530 -16.50 22.22 -9.28
CA GLY A 530 -15.79 21.53 -8.18
C GLY A 530 -15.89 20.00 -8.17
N ILE A 531 -16.87 19.40 -8.86
CA ILE A 531 -16.96 17.96 -9.14
C ILE A 531 -17.04 17.70 -10.65
N VAL A 532 -17.94 18.39 -11.36
CA VAL A 532 -18.21 18.17 -12.80
C VAL A 532 -18.12 19.47 -13.60
N GLY A 533 -17.25 19.49 -14.61
CA GLY A 533 -17.09 20.64 -15.51
C GLY A 533 -18.30 20.90 -16.41
N ALA A 534 -18.98 19.86 -16.91
CA ALA A 534 -20.20 20.01 -17.70
C ALA A 534 -21.16 18.80 -17.66
N SER A 535 -22.46 19.12 -17.76
CA SER A 535 -23.59 18.22 -18.08
C SER A 535 -23.95 17.12 -17.08
N GLY A 536 -23.17 16.92 -16.02
CA GLY A 536 -23.33 15.80 -15.09
C GLY A 536 -24.28 16.01 -13.90
N THR A 537 -24.44 14.93 -13.14
CA THR A 537 -25.10 14.91 -11.82
C THR A 537 -24.12 14.46 -10.76
N ALA A 538 -24.00 15.23 -9.67
CA ALA A 538 -23.26 14.86 -8.46
C ALA A 538 -24.24 14.53 -7.31
N ILE A 539 -23.97 13.45 -6.57
CA ILE A 539 -24.79 12.97 -5.45
C ILE A 539 -23.91 12.74 -4.22
N GLY A 540 -24.18 13.42 -3.11
CA GLY A 540 -23.40 13.29 -1.88
C GLY A 540 -21.90 13.57 -2.04
N CYS A 541 -21.52 14.46 -2.96
CA CYS A 541 -20.12 14.80 -3.24
C CYS A 541 -19.70 16.10 -2.52
N TYR A 542 -18.40 16.39 -2.41
CA TYR A 542 -17.95 17.69 -1.88
C TYR A 542 -16.71 18.32 -2.53
N ASN A 543 -16.61 19.65 -2.49
CA ASN A 543 -15.46 20.41 -2.96
C ASN A 543 -14.84 21.26 -1.84
N THR A 544 -13.51 21.19 -1.68
CA THR A 544 -12.68 22.07 -0.85
C THR A 544 -11.61 22.81 -1.65
N GLY A 545 -11.28 22.35 -2.87
CA GLY A 545 -10.37 23.02 -3.78
C GLY A 545 -10.90 24.35 -4.31
N VAL A 546 -10.00 25.23 -4.76
CA VAL A 546 -10.37 26.49 -5.42
C VAL A 546 -10.89 26.21 -6.83
N VAL A 547 -12.00 26.83 -7.21
CA VAL A 547 -12.54 26.73 -8.57
C VAL A 547 -12.48 28.12 -9.22
N ASP A 548 -11.63 28.25 -10.23
CA ASP A 548 -11.50 29.43 -11.08
C ASP A 548 -12.01 29.13 -12.49
N GLY A 549 -12.26 30.18 -13.28
CA GLY A 549 -12.68 30.06 -14.67
C GLY A 549 -13.71 31.07 -15.16
N ALA A 550 -14.17 30.90 -16.39
CA ALA A 550 -15.06 31.87 -17.04
C ALA A 550 -16.54 31.67 -16.70
N ARG A 551 -16.95 30.41 -16.50
CA ARG A 551 -18.34 30.02 -16.17
C ARG A 551 -18.33 28.99 -15.05
N ILE A 552 -17.94 29.45 -13.86
CA ILE A 552 -17.70 28.63 -12.69
C ILE A 552 -19.02 28.10 -12.10
N LYS A 553 -18.97 26.87 -11.56
CA LYS A 553 -19.94 26.31 -10.62
C LYS A 553 -19.21 25.80 -9.39
N SER A 554 -19.87 25.86 -8.24
CA SER A 554 -19.30 25.31 -7.00
C SER A 554 -19.05 23.79 -7.09
N LEU A 555 -19.87 23.06 -7.84
CA LEU A 555 -19.86 21.60 -7.89
C LEU A 555 -20.18 21.02 -9.27
N ALA A 556 -21.44 21.05 -9.72
CA ALA A 556 -21.92 20.44 -10.95
C ALA A 556 -23.21 21.15 -11.45
N ASP A 557 -23.72 20.77 -12.63
CA ASP A 557 -24.99 21.30 -13.18
C ASP A 557 -26.22 20.79 -12.40
N ASN A 558 -26.15 19.57 -11.87
CA ASN A 558 -27.19 18.97 -11.03
C ASN A 558 -26.54 18.45 -9.75
N THR A 559 -27.04 18.86 -8.58
CA THR A 559 -26.50 18.43 -7.27
C THR A 559 -27.60 17.91 -6.34
N THR A 560 -27.35 16.76 -5.73
CA THR A 560 -28.21 16.19 -4.67
C THR A 560 -27.40 16.02 -3.39
N ASN A 561 -27.77 16.73 -2.33
CA ASN A 561 -27.07 16.69 -1.02
C ASN A 561 -25.55 16.90 -1.14
N CYS A 562 -25.07 17.81 -1.98
CA CYS A 562 -23.62 18.03 -2.17
C CYS A 562 -23.13 19.31 -1.48
N PHE A 563 -21.87 19.32 -1.06
CA PHE A 563 -21.34 20.35 -0.15
C PHE A 563 -20.09 21.04 -0.72
N THR A 564 -19.84 22.30 -0.36
CA THR A 564 -18.63 23.04 -0.75
C THR A 564 -18.07 23.85 0.42
N ALA A 565 -16.75 24.03 0.47
CA ALA A 565 -16.12 24.95 1.43
C ALA A 565 -16.40 26.43 1.09
N VAL A 566 -16.55 26.75 -0.20
CA VAL A 566 -16.76 28.11 -0.72
C VAL A 566 -17.76 28.06 -1.87
N LEU A 567 -18.67 29.02 -1.95
CA LEU A 567 -19.53 29.20 -3.13
C LEU A 567 -18.77 29.91 -4.25
N TYR A 568 -18.71 29.26 -5.40
CA TYR A 568 -18.25 29.80 -6.66
C TYR A 568 -19.37 29.78 -7.70
N GLY A 569 -19.50 30.86 -8.48
CA GLY A 569 -20.48 31.00 -9.56
C GLY A 569 -21.92 31.25 -9.12
N GLU A 570 -22.87 31.01 -10.03
CA GLU A 570 -24.30 31.11 -9.73
C GLU A 570 -24.76 29.93 -8.86
N SER A 571 -25.62 30.21 -7.88
CA SER A 571 -26.09 29.24 -6.87
C SER A 571 -26.90 28.10 -7.50
N GLN A 572 -26.36 26.88 -7.42
CA GLN A 572 -27.00 25.67 -7.96
C GLN A 572 -27.93 25.01 -6.93
N ASN A 573 -29.08 24.53 -7.38
CA ASN A 573 -30.04 23.83 -6.51
C ASN A 573 -29.42 22.54 -5.93
N GLY A 574 -29.45 22.40 -4.60
CA GLY A 574 -28.93 21.23 -3.88
C GLY A 574 -27.44 21.30 -3.51
N THR A 575 -26.79 22.45 -3.72
CA THR A 575 -25.44 22.76 -3.22
C THR A 575 -25.53 23.48 -1.87
N THR A 576 -24.79 23.00 -0.87
CA THR A 576 -24.74 23.55 0.50
C THR A 576 -23.32 23.99 0.85
N VAL A 577 -23.14 25.09 1.59
CA VAL A 577 -21.83 25.45 2.15
C VAL A 577 -21.62 24.74 3.48
N PHE A 578 -20.45 24.16 3.71
CA PHE A 578 -20.10 23.61 5.02
C PHE A 578 -20.15 24.70 6.11
N GLY A 579 -20.84 24.41 7.21
CA GLY A 579 -20.95 25.31 8.35
C GLY A 579 -21.56 24.64 9.58
N GLY A 580 -21.52 25.29 10.75
CA GLY A 580 -22.00 24.71 12.01
C GLY A 580 -23.50 24.32 12.03
N SER A 581 -24.32 24.95 11.17
CA SER A 581 -25.74 24.62 10.94
C SER A 581 -25.98 23.89 9.60
N ALA A 582 -24.91 23.62 8.84
CA ALA A 582 -24.95 23.17 7.46
C ALA A 582 -23.85 22.11 7.22
N TRP A 583 -24.04 20.94 7.83
CA TRP A 583 -23.12 19.82 7.77
C TRP A 583 -23.90 18.54 7.38
N PRO A 584 -23.34 17.59 6.61
CA PRO A 584 -24.07 16.40 6.20
C PRO A 584 -24.57 15.53 7.37
N ALA A 585 -25.65 14.77 7.15
CA ALA A 585 -26.29 13.93 8.17
C ALA A 585 -25.96 12.45 7.96
N TYR A 586 -25.00 11.94 8.75
CA TYR A 586 -24.42 10.59 8.55
C TYR A 586 -25.23 9.43 9.11
N ASN A 587 -26.22 9.71 9.97
CA ASN A 587 -26.95 8.70 10.75
C ASN A 587 -28.16 8.08 10.03
N THR A 588 -28.43 8.45 8.77
CA THR A 588 -29.52 7.88 7.97
C THR A 588 -28.98 6.77 7.08
N ALA A 589 -29.24 5.52 7.44
CA ALA A 589 -28.86 4.34 6.68
C ALA A 589 -29.35 4.43 5.21
N GLY A 590 -28.49 4.03 4.28
CA GLY A 590 -28.76 4.07 2.84
C GLY A 590 -28.65 5.46 2.19
N SER A 591 -28.47 6.55 2.95
CA SER A 591 -28.21 7.88 2.39
C SER A 591 -26.82 7.99 1.76
N SER A 592 -26.61 8.93 0.84
CA SER A 592 -25.31 9.20 0.19
C SER A 592 -24.21 9.71 1.13
N TRP A 593 -24.56 9.96 2.40
CA TRP A 593 -23.66 10.36 3.48
C TRP A 593 -23.63 9.35 4.61
N PHE A 594 -24.19 8.15 4.44
CA PHE A 594 -24.10 7.14 5.49
C PHE A 594 -22.64 6.79 5.79
N VAL A 595 -22.27 6.82 7.08
CA VAL A 595 -21.00 6.32 7.59
C VAL A 595 -21.30 4.97 8.21
N ALA A 596 -20.81 3.91 7.58
CA ALA A 596 -21.03 2.54 8.02
C ALA A 596 -19.99 2.12 9.08
N ASP A 597 -20.38 1.26 10.02
CA ASP A 597 -19.47 0.67 11.01
C ASP A 597 -18.34 -0.16 10.35
N ALA A 598 -18.63 -0.73 9.17
CA ALA A 598 -17.68 -1.39 8.29
C ALA A 598 -17.79 -0.78 6.87
N PRO A 599 -17.02 0.29 6.57
CA PRO A 599 -17.04 0.98 5.29
C PRO A 599 -16.13 0.27 4.28
N ASP A 600 -16.66 -0.08 3.12
CA ASP A 600 -16.02 -0.94 2.11
C ASP A 600 -16.26 -0.47 0.66
N GLY A 601 -16.82 0.73 0.49
CA GLY A 601 -17.14 1.29 -0.82
C GLY A 601 -18.33 0.67 -1.54
N SER A 602 -19.03 -0.31 -0.95
CA SER A 602 -20.21 -0.91 -1.57
C SER A 602 -21.41 0.05 -1.63
N TYR A 603 -22.29 -0.20 -2.60
CA TYR A 603 -23.53 0.53 -2.82
C TYR A 603 -24.46 -0.30 -3.71
N THR A 604 -25.75 0.03 -3.67
CA THR A 604 -26.74 -0.39 -4.67
C THR A 604 -27.03 0.81 -5.59
N TYR A 605 -27.18 0.60 -6.90
CA TYR A 605 -27.59 1.65 -7.85
C TYR A 605 -28.65 1.13 -8.82
N ASP A 606 -29.86 1.70 -8.77
CA ASP A 606 -30.90 1.41 -9.75
C ASP A 606 -30.75 2.34 -10.96
N THR A 607 -30.41 1.73 -12.11
CA THR A 607 -30.16 2.46 -13.36
C THR A 607 -31.40 3.11 -13.98
N ASN A 608 -32.61 2.74 -13.56
CA ASN A 608 -33.88 3.29 -14.08
C ASN A 608 -34.28 4.55 -13.33
N SER A 609 -34.25 4.52 -12.00
CA SER A 609 -34.52 5.68 -11.13
C SER A 609 -33.32 6.62 -11.01
N LYS A 610 -32.11 6.13 -11.35
CA LYS A 610 -30.81 6.79 -11.11
C LYS A 610 -30.54 7.07 -9.62
N THR A 611 -31.04 6.22 -8.72
CA THR A 611 -30.88 6.36 -7.27
C THR A 611 -29.87 5.37 -6.71
N PHE A 612 -29.03 5.85 -5.79
CA PHE A 612 -28.20 4.99 -4.94
C PHE A 612 -28.95 4.63 -3.64
N SER A 613 -28.69 3.43 -3.12
CA SER A 613 -28.97 3.04 -1.74
C SER A 613 -27.76 2.31 -1.15
N ASP A 614 -27.79 2.02 0.15
CA ASP A 614 -26.81 1.19 0.85
C ASP A 614 -25.36 1.71 0.77
N CYS A 615 -25.21 3.03 0.56
CA CYS A 615 -23.93 3.69 0.28
C CYS A 615 -22.95 3.57 1.45
N LYS A 616 -21.82 2.89 1.27
CA LYS A 616 -20.70 2.82 2.23
C LYS A 616 -19.47 3.61 1.78
N PHE A 617 -19.70 4.81 1.23
CA PHE A 617 -18.64 5.64 0.64
C PHE A 617 -17.67 6.20 1.69
N TRP A 618 -18.14 6.46 2.91
CA TRP A 618 -17.45 7.28 3.92
C TRP A 618 -16.96 6.47 5.12
N LYS A 619 -15.67 6.59 5.44
CA LYS A 619 -15.04 6.13 6.69
C LYS A 619 -15.36 7.04 7.87
N THR A 620 -15.41 8.35 7.62
CA THR A 620 -15.76 9.34 8.66
C THR A 620 -16.61 10.46 8.08
N GLY A 621 -17.51 11.00 8.90
CA GLY A 621 -18.29 12.19 8.56
C GLY A 621 -17.56 13.51 8.84
N GLY A 622 -16.32 13.48 9.34
CA GLY A 622 -15.64 14.70 9.79
C GLY A 622 -16.41 15.46 10.87
N ARG A 623 -16.17 16.78 10.95
CA ARG A 623 -16.95 17.74 11.77
C ARG A 623 -16.66 19.18 11.37
N TRP A 624 -17.65 20.06 11.50
CA TRP A 624 -17.41 21.50 11.51
C TRP A 624 -16.60 21.93 12.74
N ASN A 625 -15.76 22.94 12.55
CA ASN A 625 -15.06 23.69 13.59
C ASN A 625 -14.76 25.07 12.99
N ASP A 626 -15.14 26.15 13.68
CA ASP A 626 -15.10 27.54 13.17
C ASP A 626 -13.70 28.05 12.79
N THR A 627 -12.64 27.32 13.16
CA THR A 627 -11.24 27.65 12.86
C THR A 627 -10.58 26.71 11.84
N ALA A 628 -10.95 25.43 11.82
CA ALA A 628 -10.35 24.38 11.00
C ALA A 628 -11.31 23.18 10.92
N PRO A 629 -12.23 23.14 9.94
CA PRO A 629 -13.15 22.01 9.77
C PRO A 629 -12.39 20.75 9.37
N VAL A 630 -12.84 19.61 9.91
CA VAL A 630 -12.34 18.28 9.51
C VAL A 630 -13.32 17.73 8.49
N TYR A 631 -12.91 17.61 7.23
CA TYR A 631 -13.81 17.12 6.17
C TYR A 631 -14.06 15.60 6.25
N PRO A 632 -15.15 15.10 5.66
CA PRO A 632 -15.44 13.66 5.59
C PRO A 632 -14.31 12.88 4.89
N LYS A 633 -14.01 11.66 5.33
CA LYS A 633 -13.03 10.76 4.69
C LYS A 633 -13.70 9.58 4.01
N LEU A 634 -13.22 9.19 2.84
CA LEU A 634 -13.63 8.02 2.08
C LEU A 634 -13.23 6.71 2.76
N TRP A 635 -13.90 5.62 2.42
CA TRP A 635 -13.70 4.28 3.01
C TRP A 635 -12.25 3.78 2.94
N TRP A 636 -11.52 4.09 1.87
CA TRP A 636 -10.13 3.66 1.63
C TRP A 636 -9.06 4.58 2.23
N GLU A 637 -9.42 5.79 2.69
CA GLU A 637 -8.44 6.72 3.27
C GLU A 637 -7.99 6.25 4.65
N GLN A 638 -6.71 6.40 4.97
CA GLN A 638 -6.14 6.10 6.30
C GLN A 638 -6.58 7.15 7.32
#